data_AF-A0A1S4G1W8-F1
#
_entry.id   AF-A0A1S4G1W8-F1
#
_cell.length_a   1.000
_cell.length_b   1.000
_cell.length_c   1.000
_cell.angle_alpha   90.00
_cell.angle_beta   90.00
_cell.angle_gamma   90.00
#
_symmetry.space_group_name_H-M   'P 1'
#
loop_
_entity.id
_entity.type
_entity.pdbx_description
1 polymer ?
#
loop_
_entity_poly.entity_id
_entity_poly.type
_entity_poly.pdbx_seq_one_letter_code
_entity_poly.pdbx_strand_id
1 'polypeptide(L)'
;MSTTSEIIISKEAVDGWRNLDFFRDVVSKDLSLPEDEFCLSNLVVTDATGKQSGFMSLLHRVKLDVELKGGNREQKSYIVKEKSNDVFGGDMVDKFNVFEKEIEAYQKLIPEFEKLFPHKVKFGPKFFKSVTFPFTVIVMEDLNASGYVMKNCSKRLDISQSKTVLSRMAKFHAASVVYFKQNGPYPKSFKTGMYDEDSAADCEAYIGNLYKSLVASLIERKCSNQFLELINQWGANPYVAGARLFRLNDNDFNVLNHGDLWMNNVMFSDNDLLMIDFQIAFYGSFTFDLLEFIFCTVEVDDIINQFDDLIEFYHHELRTAFQMLDNSNMLPSLETLQADIKRHGFLAALLMIEAIPMISYIKVGELSLELMSSSEPEGEEFRRKLYHNEKYIEVVDRLLPFLFERGYLKCSTDF
;
A
#
# COMPACT_ATOMS: atom_id res chain seq x y z
N MET A 1 15.87 -29.06 2.32
CA MET A 1 16.74 -28.95 3.52
C MET A 1 17.16 -27.51 3.61
N SER A 2 16.64 -26.80 4.62
CA SER A 2 16.81 -25.36 4.82
C SER A 2 18.18 -25.09 5.43
N THR A 3 19.04 -24.35 4.74
CA THR A 3 20.24 -23.76 5.31
C THR A 3 19.93 -22.33 5.72
N THR A 4 19.41 -22.17 6.93
CA THR A 4 19.44 -20.89 7.66
C THR A 4 20.90 -20.51 7.88
N SER A 5 21.38 -19.51 7.15
CA SER A 5 22.70 -18.92 7.39
C SER A 5 22.57 -17.88 8.49
N GLU A 6 22.89 -18.27 9.73
CA GLU A 6 23.10 -17.33 10.83
C GLU A 6 24.44 -16.62 10.62
N ILE A 7 24.41 -15.32 10.36
CA ILE A 7 25.62 -14.50 10.31
C ILE A 7 25.84 -13.91 11.70
N ILE A 8 26.78 -14.49 12.45
CA ILE A 8 27.27 -13.93 13.72
C ILE A 8 28.35 -12.90 13.37
N ILE A 9 28.06 -11.61 13.57
CA ILE A 9 28.98 -10.51 13.21
C ILE A 9 29.95 -10.25 14.36
N SER A 10 31.26 -10.31 14.06
CA SER A 10 32.35 -9.99 14.99
C SER A 10 32.68 -8.48 15.01
N LYS A 11 33.44 -8.09 16.03
CA LYS A 11 33.61 -6.72 16.56
C LYS A 11 34.59 -5.83 15.77
N GLU A 12 34.46 -5.76 14.45
CA GLU A 12 35.14 -4.76 13.62
C GLU A 12 34.11 -3.77 13.05
N ALA A 13 34.50 -2.50 12.87
CA ALA A 13 33.62 -1.44 12.40
C ALA A 13 33.12 -1.76 10.98
N VAL A 14 31.95 -2.39 10.88
CA VAL A 14 31.29 -2.67 9.61
C VAL A 14 30.74 -1.35 9.09
N ASP A 15 31.30 -0.86 7.98
CA ASP A 15 30.67 0.19 7.17
C ASP A 15 29.23 -0.24 6.83
N GLY A 16 28.24 0.40 7.45
CA GLY A 16 26.85 0.02 7.29
C GLY A 16 25.99 0.23 8.54
N TRP A 17 24.73 -0.14 8.44
CA TRP A 17 23.77 -0.09 9.55
C TRP A 17 23.76 -1.37 10.41
N ARG A 18 24.43 -2.44 9.97
CA ARG A 18 24.41 -3.78 10.60
C ARG A 18 25.40 -3.90 11.79
N ASN A 19 25.40 -2.91 12.67
CA ASN A 19 26.25 -2.90 13.88
C ASN A 19 25.47 -2.34 15.08
N LEU A 20 25.90 -2.66 16.31
CA LEU A 20 25.20 -2.25 17.54
C LEU A 20 25.14 -0.73 17.72
N ASP A 21 26.21 -0.02 17.34
CA ASP A 21 26.31 1.43 17.54
C ASP A 21 25.24 2.17 16.72
N PHE A 22 24.90 1.67 15.54
CA PHE A 22 23.85 2.22 14.69
C PHE A 22 22.46 2.25 15.38
N PHE A 23 22.21 1.33 16.33
CA PHE A 23 20.92 1.19 16.99
C PHE A 23 20.85 1.84 18.39
N ARG A 24 21.92 2.50 18.85
CA ARG A 24 21.91 3.13 20.20
C ARG A 24 20.86 4.23 20.30
N ASP A 25 20.80 5.13 19.33
CA ASP A 25 19.78 6.20 19.27
C ASP A 25 18.37 5.64 19.02
N VAL A 26 18.25 4.56 18.25
CA VAL A 26 16.99 3.83 18.03
C VAL A 26 16.43 3.28 19.35
N VAL A 27 17.25 2.56 20.11
CA VAL A 27 16.84 1.97 21.41
C VAL A 27 16.59 3.06 22.44
N SER A 28 17.44 4.10 22.47
CA SER A 28 17.26 5.27 23.33
C SER A 28 15.89 5.92 23.10
N LYS A 29 15.50 6.12 21.83
CA LYS A 29 14.20 6.68 21.45
C LYS A 29 13.03 5.74 21.78
N ASP A 30 13.17 4.43 21.56
CA ASP A 30 12.10 3.47 21.90
C ASP A 30 11.84 3.39 23.41
N LEU A 31 12.91 3.39 24.20
CA LEU A 31 12.83 3.31 25.67
C LEU A 31 12.59 4.66 26.34
N SER A 32 12.77 5.76 25.62
CA SER A 32 12.80 7.10 26.20
C SER A 32 13.85 7.20 27.33
N LEU A 33 15.02 6.58 27.12
CA LEU A 33 16.15 6.56 28.05
C LEU A 33 17.43 7.07 27.38
N PRO A 34 18.33 7.77 28.09
CA PRO A 34 19.65 8.12 27.58
C PRO A 34 20.48 6.89 27.17
N GLU A 35 21.35 7.05 26.15
CA GLU A 35 22.19 5.94 25.65
C GLU A 35 23.17 5.37 26.68
N ASP A 36 23.50 6.12 27.73
CA ASP A 36 24.37 5.63 28.79
C ASP A 36 23.64 4.80 29.84
N GLU A 37 22.30 4.73 29.83
CA GLU A 37 21.49 3.94 30.78
C GLU A 37 21.35 2.45 30.40
N PHE A 38 21.88 2.05 29.25
CA PHE A 38 21.81 0.67 28.78
C PHE A 38 23.04 0.25 27.96
N CYS A 39 23.22 -1.06 27.85
CA CYS A 39 24.20 -1.70 26.98
C CYS A 39 23.48 -2.55 25.94
N LEU A 40 23.94 -2.50 24.68
CA LEU A 40 23.42 -3.35 23.60
C LEU A 40 24.36 -4.53 23.38
N SER A 41 23.80 -5.70 23.11
CA SER A 41 24.53 -6.91 22.74
C SER A 41 23.71 -7.80 21.80
N ASN A 42 24.34 -8.83 21.24
CA ASN A 42 23.68 -9.87 20.44
C ASN A 42 22.79 -9.34 19.30
N LEU A 43 23.36 -8.57 18.37
CA LEU A 43 22.65 -8.13 17.17
C LEU A 43 22.50 -9.29 16.18
N VAL A 44 21.25 -9.64 15.87
CA VAL A 44 20.88 -10.66 14.89
C VAL A 44 20.02 -10.01 13.81
N VAL A 45 20.43 -10.17 12.55
CA VAL A 45 19.71 -9.68 11.37
C VAL A 45 19.19 -10.86 10.58
N THR A 46 17.89 -10.87 10.26
CA THR A 46 17.25 -11.88 9.42
C THR A 46 16.34 -11.24 8.38
N ASP A 47 16.04 -11.94 7.30
CA ASP A 47 15.04 -11.47 6.34
C ASP A 47 13.65 -11.43 6.99
N ALA A 48 12.96 -10.30 6.89
CA ALA A 48 11.71 -10.07 7.60
C ALA A 48 10.50 -10.73 6.95
N THR A 49 10.54 -10.93 5.62
CA THR A 49 9.38 -11.21 4.78
C THR A 49 9.44 -12.53 4.00
N GLY A 50 10.59 -13.20 3.99
CA GLY A 50 10.83 -14.27 3.01
C GLY A 50 10.69 -13.75 1.56
N LYS A 51 10.65 -14.65 0.58
CA LYS A 51 10.64 -14.30 -0.86
C LYS A 51 9.39 -13.54 -1.36
N GLN A 52 8.40 -13.25 -0.51
CA GLN A 52 7.04 -12.89 -0.96
C GLN A 52 6.58 -11.45 -0.65
N SER A 53 7.35 -10.64 0.08
CA SER A 53 6.98 -9.24 0.32
C SER A 53 8.21 -8.34 0.40
N GLY A 54 8.40 -7.51 -0.61
CA GLY A 54 9.56 -6.63 -0.75
C GLY A 54 9.89 -6.39 -2.21
N PHE A 55 8.92 -5.91 -2.98
CA PHE A 55 9.08 -5.73 -4.42
C PHE A 55 9.97 -4.56 -4.82
N MET A 56 10.21 -3.60 -3.90
CA MET A 56 10.96 -2.36 -4.14
C MET A 56 12.04 -2.08 -3.08
N SER A 57 12.18 -2.95 -2.07
CA SER A 57 13.14 -2.79 -0.97
C SER A 57 13.44 -4.12 -0.30
N LEU A 58 14.62 -4.23 0.32
CA LEU A 58 14.94 -5.33 1.22
C LEU A 58 14.40 -5.04 2.61
N LEU A 59 13.69 -6.01 3.21
CA LEU A 59 13.15 -5.87 4.57
C LEU A 59 13.90 -6.79 5.54
N HIS A 60 14.55 -6.20 6.52
CA HIS A 60 15.34 -6.92 7.53
C HIS A 60 14.68 -6.81 8.90
N ARG A 61 14.64 -7.91 9.63
CA ARG A 61 14.28 -7.93 11.05
C ARG A 61 15.56 -7.95 11.87
N VAL A 62 15.67 -6.98 12.79
CA VAL A 62 16.82 -6.84 13.68
C VAL A 62 16.37 -7.14 15.09
N LYS A 63 16.99 -8.14 15.72
CA LYS A 63 16.83 -8.42 17.14
C LYS A 63 18.12 -8.09 17.86
N LEU A 64 18.00 -7.45 19.02
CA LEU A 64 19.14 -7.13 19.87
C LEU A 64 18.75 -7.21 21.35
N ASP A 65 19.73 -7.52 22.19
CA ASP A 65 19.54 -7.60 23.63
C ASP A 65 19.94 -6.27 24.28
N VAL A 66 19.07 -5.75 25.15
CA VAL A 66 19.25 -4.52 25.92
C VAL A 66 19.42 -4.88 27.39
N GLU A 67 20.56 -4.52 27.98
CA GLU A 67 20.81 -4.63 29.41
C GLU A 67 20.76 -3.23 30.04
N LEU A 68 19.73 -2.97 30.85
CA LEU A 68 19.59 -1.71 31.59
C LEU A 68 20.57 -1.67 32.76
N LYS A 69 21.05 -0.49 33.15
CA LYS A 69 21.92 -0.31 34.34
C LYS A 69 21.35 -0.92 35.63
N GLY A 70 20.02 -1.04 35.73
CA GLY A 70 19.33 -1.70 36.84
C GLY A 70 19.42 -3.25 36.84
N GLY A 71 20.13 -3.85 35.88
CA GLY A 71 20.31 -5.31 35.75
C GLY A 71 19.18 -6.02 34.99
N ASN A 72 18.12 -5.31 34.60
CA ASN A 72 17.06 -5.86 33.78
C ASN A 72 17.56 -6.07 32.34
N ARG A 73 17.24 -7.24 31.79
CA ARG A 73 17.54 -7.59 30.40
C ARG A 73 16.24 -7.79 29.63
N GLU A 74 16.17 -7.18 28.46
CA GLU A 74 15.06 -7.35 27.53
C GLU A 74 15.59 -7.47 26.10
N GLN A 75 14.80 -8.10 25.23
CA GLN A 75 15.12 -8.18 23.81
C GLN A 75 14.24 -7.20 23.04
N LYS A 76 14.84 -6.43 22.15
CA LYS A 76 14.15 -5.53 21.22
C LYS A 76 14.15 -6.09 19.81
N SER A 77 13.10 -5.77 19.07
CA SER A 77 12.92 -6.15 17.66
C SER A 77 12.55 -4.93 16.84
N TYR A 78 13.23 -4.74 15.71
CA TYR A 78 13.03 -3.63 14.79
C TYR A 78 12.94 -4.14 13.35
N ILE A 79 12.28 -3.37 12.49
CA ILE A 79 12.29 -3.57 11.05
C ILE A 79 13.16 -2.50 10.40
N VAL A 80 14.08 -2.94 9.55
CA VAL A 80 14.92 -2.08 8.71
C VAL A 80 14.55 -2.29 7.26
N LYS A 81 13.99 -1.26 6.62
CA LYS A 81 13.73 -1.23 5.18
C LYS A 81 14.93 -0.60 4.49
N GLU A 82 15.58 -1.35 3.60
CA GLU A 82 16.81 -0.96 2.91
C GLU A 82 16.57 -0.78 1.42
N LYS A 83 17.01 0.36 0.87
CA LYS A 83 17.02 0.58 -0.58
C LYS A 83 18.10 -0.29 -1.20
N SER A 84 17.75 -1.01 -2.27
CA SER A 84 18.69 -1.79 -3.07
C SER A 84 18.38 -1.63 -4.54
N ASN A 85 19.44 -1.53 -5.36
CA ASN A 85 19.33 -1.47 -6.82
C ASN A 85 19.05 -2.86 -7.45
N ASP A 86 19.22 -3.94 -6.69
CA ASP A 86 19.01 -5.31 -7.14
C ASP A 86 17.54 -5.77 -7.03
N VAL A 87 16.66 -4.87 -6.58
CA VAL A 87 15.24 -5.15 -6.39
C VAL A 87 14.45 -4.64 -7.61
N PHE A 88 13.34 -5.30 -7.94
CA PHE A 88 12.53 -4.98 -9.12
C PHE A 88 12.14 -3.48 -9.14
N GLY A 89 12.27 -2.86 -10.31
CA GLY A 89 11.94 -1.45 -10.50
C GLY A 89 13.00 -0.48 -9.97
N GLY A 90 14.28 -0.85 -9.84
CA GLY A 90 15.35 0.05 -9.38
C GLY A 90 15.28 1.49 -9.95
N ASP A 91 15.11 1.64 -11.26
CA ASP A 91 14.92 2.96 -11.90
C ASP A 91 13.56 3.62 -11.53
N MET A 92 12.51 2.82 -11.30
CA MET A 92 11.20 3.28 -10.85
C MET A 92 11.20 3.74 -9.38
N VAL A 93 11.99 3.11 -8.49
CA VAL A 93 12.13 3.51 -7.08
C VAL A 93 12.58 4.96 -6.97
N ASP A 94 13.59 5.31 -7.77
CA ASP A 94 14.09 6.68 -7.84
C ASP A 94 13.13 7.60 -8.60
N LYS A 95 12.51 7.13 -9.67
CA LYS A 95 11.54 7.92 -10.43
C LYS A 95 10.31 8.33 -9.60
N PHE A 96 9.82 7.44 -8.74
CA PHE A 96 8.64 7.69 -7.90
C PHE A 96 8.96 8.31 -6.53
N ASN A 97 10.24 8.58 -6.24
CA ASN A 97 10.72 9.11 -4.96
C ASN A 97 10.25 8.27 -3.75
N VAL A 98 10.23 6.94 -3.91
CA VAL A 98 9.58 5.98 -3.00
C VAL A 98 10.08 6.12 -1.55
N PHE A 99 11.39 6.11 -1.35
CA PHE A 99 11.98 6.26 -0.01
C PHE A 99 11.84 7.68 0.55
N GLU A 100 11.88 8.71 -0.29
CA GLU A 100 11.69 10.09 0.16
C GLU A 100 10.28 10.29 0.71
N LYS A 101 9.27 9.82 -0.01
CA LYS A 101 7.86 9.85 0.41
C LYS A 101 7.66 9.08 1.71
N GLU A 102 8.16 7.86 1.78
CA GLU A 102 7.98 7.00 2.95
C GLU A 102 8.67 7.59 4.20
N ILE A 103 9.87 8.17 4.04
CA ILE A 103 10.56 8.89 5.12
C ILE A 103 9.72 10.08 5.58
N GLU A 104 9.27 10.96 4.68
CA GLU A 104 8.46 12.14 5.05
C GLU A 104 7.13 11.73 5.70
N ALA A 105 6.49 10.68 5.19
CA ALA A 105 5.25 10.14 5.73
C ALA A 105 5.41 9.70 7.20
N TYR A 106 6.39 8.84 7.47
CA TYR A 106 6.62 8.31 8.81
C TYR A 106 7.27 9.30 9.78
N GLN A 107 8.22 10.09 9.30
CA GLN A 107 8.98 11.00 10.15
C GLN A 107 8.16 12.21 10.57
N LYS A 108 7.23 12.67 9.72
CA LYS A 108 6.52 13.94 9.90
C LYS A 108 5.02 13.82 9.74
N LEU A 109 4.51 13.40 8.57
CA LEU A 109 3.07 13.55 8.26
C LEU A 109 2.19 12.71 9.19
N ILE A 110 2.49 11.43 9.35
CA ILE A 110 1.73 10.51 10.22
C ILE A 110 1.73 11.01 11.68
N PRO A 111 2.88 11.32 12.30
CA PRO A 111 2.89 11.90 13.65
C PRO A 111 2.07 13.18 13.78
N GLU A 112 2.11 14.08 12.78
CA GLU A 112 1.31 15.29 12.80
C GLU A 112 -0.19 14.99 12.66
N PHE A 113 -0.58 14.02 11.83
CA PHE A 113 -1.98 13.61 11.70
C PHE A 113 -2.51 12.99 12.99
N GLU A 114 -1.71 12.14 13.65
CA GLU A 114 -2.06 11.52 14.93
C GLU A 114 -2.28 12.56 16.04
N LYS A 115 -1.47 13.63 16.07
CA LYS A 115 -1.60 14.74 17.04
C LYS A 115 -2.88 15.55 16.89
N LEU A 116 -3.51 15.55 15.72
CA LEU A 116 -4.75 16.28 15.50
C LEU A 116 -5.94 15.67 16.26
N PHE A 117 -5.90 14.38 16.60
CA PHE A 117 -6.99 13.72 17.28
C PHE A 117 -6.91 13.92 18.81
N PRO A 118 -8.04 14.21 19.48
CA PRO A 118 -8.08 14.37 20.94
C PRO A 118 -7.85 13.05 21.69
N HIS A 119 -8.13 11.93 21.04
CA HIS A 119 -7.86 10.59 21.54
C HIS A 119 -6.73 9.96 20.74
N LYS A 120 -5.98 9.05 21.37
CA LYS A 120 -4.82 8.40 20.75
C LYS A 120 -5.26 7.54 19.56
N VAL A 121 -5.09 8.08 18.36
CA VAL A 121 -5.17 7.34 17.09
C VAL A 121 -3.75 7.07 16.63
N LYS A 122 -3.53 5.90 16.02
CA LYS A 122 -2.27 5.56 15.36
C LYS A 122 -2.52 5.18 13.91
N PHE A 123 -1.72 5.64 12.96
CA PHE A 123 -1.89 5.22 11.57
C PHE A 123 -0.88 4.19 11.14
N GLY A 124 0.32 4.20 11.71
CA GLY A 124 1.39 3.28 11.35
C GLY A 124 2.30 2.89 12.51
N PRO A 125 3.36 2.10 12.23
CA PRO A 125 4.39 1.75 13.20
C PRO A 125 5.12 2.99 13.72
N LYS A 126 5.74 2.87 14.90
CA LYS A 126 6.67 3.92 15.34
C LYS A 126 7.85 4.02 14.37
N PHE A 127 8.15 5.26 13.98
CA PHE A 127 9.37 5.61 13.27
C PHE A 127 10.51 5.94 14.23
N PHE A 128 11.66 5.29 14.07
CA PHE A 128 12.82 5.56 14.91
C PHE A 128 13.85 6.44 14.21
N LYS A 129 14.30 6.03 13.02
CA LYS A 129 15.47 6.62 12.35
C LYS A 129 15.39 6.41 10.84
N SER A 130 15.92 7.35 10.07
CA SER A 130 16.24 7.16 8.65
C SER A 130 17.66 7.63 8.38
N VAL A 131 18.31 7.02 7.39
CA VAL A 131 19.61 7.44 6.84
C VAL A 131 19.48 7.40 5.34
N THR A 132 20.04 8.39 4.64
CA THR A 132 20.00 8.48 3.16
C THR A 132 21.39 8.48 2.52
N PHE A 133 22.46 8.58 3.32
CA PHE A 133 23.85 8.54 2.88
C PHE A 133 24.75 7.91 3.96
N PRO A 134 25.73 7.04 3.61
CA PRO A 134 26.08 6.56 2.27
C PRO A 134 25.15 5.44 1.73
N PHE A 135 24.20 4.98 2.55
CA PHE A 135 23.15 4.02 2.17
C PHE A 135 21.79 4.58 2.61
N THR A 136 20.70 4.05 2.04
CA THR A 136 19.33 4.47 2.39
C THR A 136 18.60 3.39 3.19
N VAL A 137 18.25 3.70 4.44
CA VAL A 137 17.46 2.82 5.32
C VAL A 137 16.43 3.57 6.16
N ILE A 138 15.35 2.86 6.51
CA ILE A 138 14.31 3.31 7.45
C ILE A 138 14.21 2.27 8.57
N VAL A 139 14.29 2.71 9.83
CA VAL A 139 14.18 1.86 11.03
C VAL A 139 12.84 2.13 11.71
N MET A 140 12.04 1.07 11.88
CA MET A 140 10.67 1.12 12.38
C MET A 140 10.39 0.03 13.43
N GLU A 141 9.27 0.17 14.13
CA GLU A 141 8.74 -0.85 15.04
C GLU A 141 8.48 -2.18 14.32
N ASP A 142 8.93 -3.29 14.92
CA ASP A 142 8.53 -4.62 14.48
C ASP A 142 7.13 -4.94 15.00
N LEU A 143 6.13 -4.66 14.18
CA LEU A 143 4.72 -4.87 14.52
C LEU A 143 4.39 -6.33 14.89
N ASN A 144 5.14 -7.32 14.38
CA ASN A 144 4.97 -8.72 14.80
C ASN A 144 5.32 -8.90 16.28
N ALA A 145 6.34 -8.21 16.78
CA ALA A 145 6.71 -8.23 18.20
C ALA A 145 5.65 -7.53 19.07
N SER A 146 4.90 -6.58 18.50
CA SER A 146 3.79 -5.88 19.15
C SER A 146 2.44 -6.61 19.00
N GLY A 147 2.42 -7.85 18.50
CA GLY A 147 1.22 -8.68 18.40
C GLY A 147 0.31 -8.37 17.21
N TYR A 148 0.76 -7.53 16.26
CA TYR A 148 0.06 -7.34 15.01
C TYR A 148 0.47 -8.40 14.00
N VAL A 149 -0.46 -8.80 13.15
CA VAL A 149 -0.26 -9.80 12.11
C VAL A 149 -0.85 -9.35 10.79
N MET A 150 -0.16 -9.67 9.70
CA MET A 150 -0.70 -9.53 8.36
C MET A 150 -1.69 -10.65 8.10
N LYS A 151 -2.89 -10.31 7.65
CA LYS A 151 -3.90 -11.31 7.28
C LYS A 151 -3.65 -11.82 5.86
N ASN A 152 -4.20 -13.00 5.56
CA ASN A 152 -4.05 -13.60 4.24
C ASN A 152 -4.90 -12.86 3.20
N CYS A 153 -4.26 -12.04 2.35
CA CYS A 153 -4.91 -11.27 1.29
C CYS A 153 -5.76 -12.11 0.32
N SER A 154 -5.37 -13.36 0.03
CA SER A 154 -6.13 -14.25 -0.85
C SER A 154 -7.46 -14.75 -0.26
N LYS A 155 -7.74 -14.44 1.02
CA LYS A 155 -9.04 -14.71 1.66
C LYS A 155 -9.96 -13.50 1.66
N ARG A 156 -9.45 -12.30 1.33
CA ARG A 156 -10.18 -11.03 1.45
C ARG A 156 -10.66 -10.79 2.90
N LEU A 157 -11.25 -9.62 3.16
CA LEU A 157 -11.81 -9.25 4.46
C LEU A 157 -13.33 -9.41 4.44
N ASP A 158 -13.87 -9.98 5.51
CA ASP A 158 -15.30 -9.92 5.80
C ASP A 158 -15.77 -8.46 6.01
N ILE A 159 -17.08 -8.24 5.95
CA ILE A 159 -17.68 -6.91 6.13
C ILE A 159 -17.29 -6.20 7.42
N SER A 160 -17.15 -6.93 8.54
CA SER A 160 -16.86 -6.34 9.85
C SER A 160 -15.44 -5.78 9.87
N GLN A 161 -14.48 -6.58 9.41
CA GLN A 161 -13.08 -6.18 9.32
C GLN A 161 -12.90 -5.07 8.28
N SER A 162 -13.65 -5.13 7.18
CA SER A 162 -13.64 -4.11 6.13
C SER A 162 -14.07 -2.75 6.68
N LYS A 163 -15.13 -2.71 7.50
CA LYS A 163 -15.58 -1.49 8.19
C LYS A 163 -14.52 -0.95 9.15
N THR A 164 -13.76 -1.80 9.84
CA THR A 164 -12.64 -1.33 10.69
C THR A 164 -11.57 -0.61 9.87
N VAL A 165 -11.20 -1.14 8.69
CA VAL A 165 -10.24 -0.48 7.79
C VAL A 165 -10.82 0.84 7.26
N LEU A 166 -12.07 0.87 6.81
CA LEU A 166 -12.73 2.09 6.35
C LEU A 166 -12.78 3.18 7.43
N SER A 167 -13.01 2.81 8.69
CA SER A 167 -12.95 3.75 9.82
C SER A 167 -11.55 4.35 10.00
N ARG A 168 -10.49 3.54 9.89
CA ARG A 168 -9.10 4.05 9.96
C ARG A 168 -8.77 4.95 8.78
N MET A 169 -9.16 4.54 7.56
CA MET A 169 -8.96 5.29 6.32
C MET A 169 -9.68 6.65 6.39
N ALA A 170 -10.93 6.69 6.83
CA ALA A 170 -11.68 7.94 6.97
C ALA A 170 -11.02 8.91 7.96
N LYS A 171 -10.47 8.42 9.08
CA LYS A 171 -9.69 9.24 10.02
C LYS A 171 -8.40 9.76 9.37
N PHE A 172 -7.68 8.91 8.65
CA PHE A 172 -6.46 9.31 7.94
C PHE A 172 -6.74 10.40 6.90
N HIS A 173 -7.77 10.20 6.07
CA HIS A 173 -8.22 11.16 5.07
C HIS A 173 -8.65 12.49 5.69
N ALA A 174 -9.49 12.47 6.73
CA ALA A 174 -9.90 13.70 7.43
C ALA A 174 -8.70 14.48 8.01
N ALA A 175 -7.76 13.77 8.64
CA ALA A 175 -6.56 14.37 9.20
C ALA A 175 -5.68 15.00 8.11
N SER A 176 -5.56 14.35 6.96
CA SER A 176 -4.81 14.89 5.82
C SER A 176 -5.40 16.22 5.32
N VAL A 177 -6.72 16.31 5.19
CA VAL A 177 -7.39 17.55 4.75
C VAL A 177 -7.21 18.68 5.76
N VAL A 178 -7.36 18.38 7.06
CA VAL A 178 -7.15 19.36 8.12
C VAL A 178 -5.68 19.84 8.14
N TYR A 179 -4.73 18.91 8.01
CA TYR A 179 -3.31 19.24 7.94
C TYR A 179 -2.99 20.14 6.75
N PHE A 180 -3.51 19.82 5.56
CA PHE A 180 -3.31 20.64 4.35
C PHE A 180 -3.84 22.06 4.54
N LYS A 181 -5.01 22.24 5.14
CA LYS A 181 -5.54 23.59 5.42
C LYS A 181 -4.64 24.38 6.40
N GLN A 182 -4.08 23.71 7.40
CA GLN A 182 -3.26 24.36 8.43
C GLN A 182 -1.84 24.67 7.96
N ASN A 183 -1.25 23.81 7.13
CA ASN A 183 0.18 23.85 6.77
C ASN A 183 0.45 24.18 5.30
N GLY A 184 -0.58 24.15 4.46
CA GLY A 184 -0.46 24.32 3.02
C GLY A 184 -0.16 23.03 2.27
N PRO A 185 0.29 23.13 1.01
CA PRO A 185 0.47 21.98 0.13
C PRO A 185 1.58 21.03 0.59
N TYR A 186 1.38 19.75 0.29
CA TYR A 186 2.38 18.69 0.51
C TYR A 186 3.64 18.90 -0.35
N PRO A 187 4.78 18.30 0.03
CA PRO A 187 5.99 18.32 -0.79
C PRO A 187 5.72 17.83 -2.21
N LYS A 188 6.47 18.36 -3.18
CA LYS A 188 6.30 18.05 -4.61
C LYS A 188 6.38 16.55 -4.93
N SER A 189 7.13 15.79 -4.13
CA SER A 189 7.22 14.33 -4.25
C SER A 189 5.84 13.66 -4.16
N PHE A 190 4.89 14.20 -3.40
CA PHE A 190 3.53 13.66 -3.27
C PHE A 190 2.56 14.07 -4.41
N LYS A 191 3.04 14.73 -5.47
CA LYS A 191 2.17 15.10 -6.61
C LYS A 191 1.71 13.89 -7.42
N THR A 192 2.51 12.83 -7.47
CA THR A 192 2.28 11.65 -8.32
C THR A 192 2.21 10.39 -7.46
N GLY A 193 1.29 9.48 -7.82
CA GLY A 193 1.10 8.18 -7.16
C GLY A 193 1.66 7.03 -7.99
N MET A 194 0.96 5.90 -7.99
CA MET A 194 1.28 4.71 -8.82
C MET A 194 1.17 5.00 -10.33
N TYR A 195 0.22 5.85 -10.71
CA TYR A 195 0.03 6.29 -12.08
C TYR A 195 0.44 7.75 -12.23
N ASP A 196 1.21 8.01 -13.27
CA ASP A 196 1.62 9.36 -13.65
C ASP A 196 1.66 9.46 -15.17
N GLU A 197 1.15 10.58 -15.71
CA GLU A 197 1.14 10.80 -17.16
C GLU A 197 2.55 10.95 -17.71
N ASP A 198 3.44 11.56 -16.93
CA ASP A 198 4.84 11.74 -17.32
C ASP A 198 5.60 10.38 -17.36
N SER A 199 5.07 9.33 -16.70
CA SER A 199 5.60 7.96 -16.76
C SER A 199 4.80 7.00 -17.64
N ALA A 200 3.71 7.45 -18.26
CA ALA A 200 2.80 6.54 -18.96
C ALA A 200 3.41 5.80 -20.15
N ALA A 201 4.37 6.43 -20.84
CA ALA A 201 5.12 5.79 -21.93
C ALA A 201 6.02 4.66 -21.41
N ASP A 202 6.64 4.84 -20.25
CA ASP A 202 7.58 3.86 -19.68
C ASP A 202 6.85 2.64 -19.12
N CYS A 203 5.59 2.81 -18.69
CA CYS A 203 4.73 1.75 -18.19
C CYS A 203 3.90 1.06 -19.29
N GLU A 204 3.96 1.54 -20.54
CA GLU A 204 3.15 1.03 -21.66
C GLU A 204 3.39 -0.45 -21.93
N ALA A 205 4.66 -0.87 -21.98
CA ALA A 205 5.00 -2.27 -22.24
C ALA A 205 4.51 -3.19 -21.12
N TYR A 206 4.64 -2.75 -19.87
CA TYR A 206 4.26 -3.52 -18.68
C TYR A 206 2.75 -3.79 -18.66
N ILE A 207 1.95 -2.72 -18.63
CA ILE A 207 0.49 -2.84 -18.56
C ILE A 207 -0.09 -3.37 -19.86
N GLY A 208 0.49 -3.01 -21.01
CA GLY A 208 0.04 -3.51 -22.31
C GLY A 208 0.15 -5.03 -22.42
N ASN A 209 1.23 -5.64 -21.90
CA ASN A 209 1.40 -7.09 -21.90
C ASN A 209 0.40 -7.79 -20.96
N LEU A 210 0.19 -7.25 -19.76
CA LEU A 210 -0.82 -7.72 -18.82
C LEU A 210 -2.23 -7.65 -19.42
N TYR A 211 -2.58 -6.52 -19.99
CA TYR A 211 -3.87 -6.28 -20.62
C TYR A 211 -4.14 -7.24 -21.79
N LYS A 212 -3.16 -7.48 -22.68
CA LYS A 212 -3.30 -8.47 -23.76
C LYS A 212 -3.58 -9.87 -23.23
N SER A 213 -2.85 -10.30 -22.21
CA SER A 213 -3.03 -11.62 -21.59
C SER A 213 -4.38 -11.74 -20.86
N LEU A 214 -4.86 -10.67 -20.23
CA LEU A 214 -6.21 -10.60 -19.67
C LEU A 214 -7.27 -10.83 -20.76
N VAL A 215 -7.21 -10.06 -21.85
CA VAL A 215 -8.18 -10.16 -22.96
C VAL A 215 -8.16 -11.56 -23.57
N ALA A 216 -6.97 -12.14 -23.81
CA ALA A 216 -6.84 -13.50 -24.31
C ALA A 216 -7.52 -14.52 -23.37
N SER A 217 -7.27 -14.42 -22.06
CA SER A 217 -7.93 -15.29 -21.07
C SER A 217 -9.45 -15.14 -21.07
N LEU A 218 -9.97 -13.90 -21.14
CA LEU A 218 -11.41 -13.67 -21.19
C LEU A 218 -12.05 -14.31 -22.44
N ILE A 219 -11.38 -14.25 -23.59
CA ILE A 219 -11.83 -14.89 -24.83
C ILE A 219 -11.82 -16.42 -24.70
N GLU A 220 -10.73 -17.00 -24.21
CA GLU A 220 -10.60 -18.46 -23.99
C GLU A 220 -11.68 -19.00 -23.03
N ARG A 221 -11.99 -18.22 -22.00
CA ARG A 221 -13.03 -18.52 -21.01
C ARG A 221 -14.45 -18.20 -21.48
N LYS A 222 -14.61 -17.77 -22.74
CA LYS A 222 -15.92 -17.46 -23.38
C LYS A 222 -16.70 -16.37 -22.62
N CYS A 223 -15.99 -15.33 -22.17
CA CYS A 223 -16.60 -14.15 -21.57
C CYS A 223 -17.65 -13.54 -22.52
N SER A 224 -18.68 -12.91 -21.94
CA SER A 224 -19.77 -12.30 -22.72
C SER A 224 -19.24 -11.21 -23.66
N ASN A 225 -19.71 -11.22 -24.90
CA ASN A 225 -19.31 -10.25 -25.93
C ASN A 225 -19.55 -8.80 -25.49
N GLN A 226 -20.61 -8.53 -24.72
CA GLN A 226 -20.90 -7.17 -24.24
C GLN A 226 -19.80 -6.60 -23.31
N PHE A 227 -19.13 -7.48 -22.53
CA PHE A 227 -18.02 -7.07 -21.67
C PHE A 227 -16.76 -6.89 -22.52
N LEU A 228 -16.47 -7.86 -23.38
CA LEU A 228 -15.32 -7.82 -24.30
C LEU A 228 -15.35 -6.58 -25.21
N GLU A 229 -16.51 -6.17 -25.71
CA GLU A 229 -16.67 -4.98 -26.55
C GLU A 229 -16.22 -3.70 -25.83
N LEU A 230 -16.56 -3.53 -24.55
CA LEU A 230 -16.13 -2.38 -23.75
C LEU A 230 -14.67 -2.49 -23.35
N ILE A 231 -14.21 -3.68 -22.94
CA ILE A 231 -12.82 -3.91 -22.56
C ILE A 231 -11.90 -3.59 -23.75
N ASN A 232 -12.22 -4.09 -24.94
CA ASN A 232 -11.44 -3.82 -26.16
C ASN A 232 -11.37 -2.31 -26.52
N GLN A 233 -12.26 -1.46 -26.00
CA GLN A 233 -12.23 -0.01 -26.21
C GLN A 233 -11.23 0.72 -25.29
N TRP A 234 -10.60 0.05 -24.33
CA TRP A 234 -9.60 0.68 -23.45
C TRP A 234 -8.32 1.10 -24.19
N GLY A 235 -8.22 0.73 -25.47
CA GLY A 235 -7.09 1.06 -26.34
C GLY A 235 -5.90 0.10 -26.13
N ALA A 236 -4.79 0.39 -26.79
CA ALA A 236 -3.57 -0.41 -26.67
C ALA A 236 -2.89 -0.25 -25.30
N ASN A 237 -3.13 0.87 -24.62
CA ASN A 237 -2.51 1.19 -23.35
C ASN A 237 -3.53 1.76 -22.33
N PRO A 238 -4.19 0.90 -21.55
CA PRO A 238 -5.12 1.35 -20.51
C PRO A 238 -4.44 2.14 -19.38
N TYR A 239 -3.11 2.10 -19.26
CA TYR A 239 -2.38 2.92 -18.28
C TYR A 239 -2.56 4.41 -18.54
N VAL A 240 -2.59 4.87 -19.81
CA VAL A 240 -2.78 6.29 -20.14
C VAL A 240 -4.14 6.77 -19.65
N ALA A 241 -5.18 5.96 -19.83
CA ALA A 241 -6.51 6.25 -19.32
C ALA A 241 -6.52 6.26 -17.78
N GLY A 242 -5.83 5.31 -17.16
CA GLY A 242 -5.62 5.28 -15.71
C GLY A 242 -4.93 6.54 -15.20
N ALA A 243 -3.81 6.95 -15.78
CA ALA A 243 -3.04 8.12 -15.37
C ALA A 243 -3.86 9.42 -15.42
N ARG A 244 -4.78 9.55 -16.38
CA ARG A 244 -5.68 10.71 -16.44
C ARG A 244 -6.64 10.79 -15.26
N LEU A 245 -7.02 9.66 -14.66
CA LEU A 245 -7.82 9.66 -13.43
C LEU A 245 -7.08 10.35 -12.29
N PHE A 246 -5.74 10.22 -12.24
CA PHE A 246 -4.90 10.77 -11.17
C PHE A 246 -4.64 12.28 -11.32
N ARG A 247 -5.15 12.92 -12.38
CA ARG A 247 -5.09 14.38 -12.51
C ARG A 247 -5.80 15.02 -11.32
N LEU A 248 -5.06 15.87 -10.61
CA LEU A 248 -5.64 16.65 -9.53
C LEU A 248 -6.74 17.56 -10.09
N ASN A 249 -7.93 17.44 -9.51
CA ASN A 249 -9.04 18.36 -9.76
C ASN A 249 -9.40 19.05 -8.44
N ASP A 250 -9.21 20.36 -8.38
CA ASP A 250 -9.42 21.16 -7.16
C ASP A 250 -10.87 21.17 -6.66
N ASN A 251 -11.82 20.72 -7.48
CA ASN A 251 -13.24 20.60 -7.10
C ASN A 251 -13.57 19.28 -6.39
N ASP A 252 -12.64 18.32 -6.39
CA ASP A 252 -12.83 17.01 -5.79
C ASP A 252 -12.51 17.03 -4.30
N PHE A 253 -12.98 16.02 -3.58
CA PHE A 253 -12.52 15.79 -2.21
C PHE A 253 -11.10 15.16 -2.21
N ASN A 254 -10.10 16.04 -2.26
CA ASN A 254 -8.69 15.63 -2.30
C ASN A 254 -8.10 15.42 -0.89
N VAL A 255 -7.37 14.32 -0.75
CA VAL A 255 -6.75 13.84 0.49
C VAL A 255 -5.29 13.44 0.21
N LEU A 256 -4.49 13.29 1.25
CA LEU A 256 -3.28 12.47 1.11
C LEU A 256 -3.73 11.00 1.11
N ASN A 257 -3.65 10.36 -0.04
CA ASN A 257 -3.88 8.92 -0.18
C ASN A 257 -2.66 8.17 0.34
N HIS A 258 -2.88 7.01 0.94
CA HIS A 258 -1.86 5.98 1.13
C HIS A 258 -1.31 5.51 -0.22
N GLY A 259 -2.19 5.38 -1.21
CA GLY A 259 -1.89 5.07 -2.61
C GLY A 259 -1.62 3.59 -2.91
N ASP A 260 -1.68 2.73 -1.90
CA ASP A 260 -1.50 1.28 -2.01
C ASP A 260 -2.21 0.57 -0.85
N LEU A 261 -3.50 0.88 -0.62
CA LEU A 261 -4.21 0.46 0.59
C LEU A 261 -4.97 -0.86 0.41
N TRP A 262 -4.22 -1.88 0.00
CA TRP A 262 -4.64 -3.28 -0.01
C TRP A 262 -4.23 -4.05 1.26
N MET A 263 -4.81 -5.24 1.43
CA MET A 263 -4.66 -6.08 2.64
C MET A 263 -3.22 -6.38 3.09
N ASN A 264 -2.26 -6.41 2.16
CA ASN A 264 -0.85 -6.65 2.46
C ASN A 264 -0.17 -5.45 3.15
N ASN A 265 -0.78 -4.28 3.09
CA ASN A 265 -0.30 -3.06 3.73
C ASN A 265 -1.09 -2.72 5.00
N VAL A 266 -1.85 -3.70 5.52
CA VAL A 266 -2.62 -3.57 6.77
C VAL A 266 -2.25 -4.69 7.74
N MET A 267 -1.76 -4.30 8.91
CA MET A 267 -1.40 -5.16 10.03
C MET A 267 -2.50 -5.10 11.08
N PHE A 268 -3.05 -6.25 11.47
CA PHE A 268 -4.19 -6.35 12.40
C PHE A 268 -3.75 -6.87 13.78
N SER A 269 -4.33 -6.32 14.83
CA SER A 269 -4.35 -6.91 16.18
C SER A 269 -5.79 -7.27 16.56
N ASP A 270 -6.01 -7.73 17.80
CA ASP A 270 -7.35 -8.10 18.27
C ASP A 270 -8.37 -6.95 18.22
N ASN A 271 -7.92 -5.71 18.47
CA ASN A 271 -8.80 -4.55 18.61
C ASN A 271 -8.34 -3.31 17.81
N ASP A 272 -7.27 -3.42 17.02
CA ASP A 272 -6.67 -2.30 16.31
C ASP A 272 -6.06 -2.76 14.97
N LEU A 273 -5.78 -1.80 14.10
CA LEU A 273 -5.02 -2.02 12.88
C LEU A 273 -4.07 -0.85 12.63
N LEU A 274 -2.98 -1.15 11.93
CA LEU A 274 -1.99 -0.18 11.48
C LEU A 274 -1.74 -0.39 9.99
N MET A 275 -1.57 0.73 9.28
CA MET A 275 -1.19 0.75 7.88
C MET A 275 0.33 0.84 7.78
N ILE A 276 0.90 0.20 6.77
CA ILE A 276 2.33 0.17 6.49
C ILE A 276 2.57 0.45 5.01
N ASP A 277 3.79 0.81 4.65
CA ASP A 277 4.25 0.97 3.26
C ASP A 277 3.61 2.17 2.51
N PHE A 278 3.81 3.38 3.06
CA PHE A 278 3.33 4.66 2.47
C PHE A 278 4.17 5.15 1.28
N GLN A 279 4.77 4.21 0.53
CA GLN A 279 5.85 4.50 -0.40
C GLN A 279 5.39 5.15 -1.71
N ILE A 280 4.11 4.98 -2.07
CA ILE A 280 3.47 5.61 -3.23
C ILE A 280 2.34 6.56 -2.83
N ALA A 281 2.36 7.05 -1.59
CA ALA A 281 1.45 8.06 -1.11
C ALA A 281 1.47 9.31 -2.00
N PHE A 282 0.29 9.88 -2.23
CA PHE A 282 0.13 11.04 -3.11
C PHE A 282 -1.10 11.87 -2.74
N TYR A 283 -1.09 13.14 -3.11
CA TYR A 283 -2.21 14.04 -2.92
C TYR A 283 -3.14 14.04 -4.13
N GLY A 284 -4.40 13.68 -3.93
CA GLY A 284 -5.40 13.56 -4.99
C GLY A 284 -6.75 13.08 -4.46
N SER A 285 -7.66 12.69 -5.34
CA SER A 285 -9.01 12.25 -4.96
C SER A 285 -8.96 11.10 -3.94
N PHE A 286 -9.81 11.13 -2.91
CA PHE A 286 -9.96 10.03 -1.94
C PHE A 286 -10.39 8.69 -2.57
N THR A 287 -10.90 8.72 -3.81
CA THR A 287 -11.44 7.56 -4.50
C THR A 287 -10.39 6.49 -4.77
N PHE A 288 -9.11 6.85 -4.81
CA PHE A 288 -8.02 5.90 -5.09
C PHE A 288 -7.89 4.88 -3.97
N ASP A 289 -7.63 5.33 -2.74
CA ASP A 289 -7.59 4.45 -1.57
C ASP A 289 -8.91 3.69 -1.38
N LEU A 290 -10.06 4.37 -1.56
CA LEU A 290 -11.36 3.76 -1.30
C LEU A 290 -11.70 2.64 -2.31
N LEU A 291 -11.56 2.91 -3.61
CA LEU A 291 -11.88 1.93 -4.65
C LEU A 291 -10.87 0.79 -4.65
N GLU A 292 -9.57 1.10 -4.53
CA GLU A 292 -8.55 0.06 -4.43
C GLU A 292 -8.82 -0.87 -3.25
N PHE A 293 -9.04 -0.32 -2.05
CA PHE A 293 -9.37 -1.12 -0.88
C PHE A 293 -10.60 -2.00 -1.11
N ILE A 294 -11.71 -1.42 -1.57
CA ILE A 294 -12.96 -2.17 -1.76
C ILE A 294 -12.76 -3.31 -2.76
N PHE A 295 -12.24 -3.05 -3.95
CA PHE A 295 -12.18 -4.06 -5.01
C PHE A 295 -11.05 -5.09 -4.82
N CYS A 296 -9.95 -4.72 -4.19
CA CYS A 296 -8.82 -5.62 -3.95
C CYS A 296 -8.95 -6.43 -2.65
N THR A 297 -9.59 -5.87 -1.62
CA THR A 297 -9.51 -6.43 -0.27
C THR A 297 -10.83 -6.96 0.27
N VAL A 298 -11.97 -6.35 -0.04
CA VAL A 298 -13.27 -6.79 0.51
C VAL A 298 -13.74 -8.08 -0.17
N GLU A 299 -14.44 -8.95 0.55
CA GLU A 299 -15.07 -10.14 -0.01
C GLU A 299 -16.00 -9.79 -1.17
N VAL A 300 -15.96 -10.58 -2.24
CA VAL A 300 -16.65 -10.25 -3.50
C VAL A 300 -18.17 -10.20 -3.33
N ASP A 301 -18.72 -11.06 -2.47
CA ASP A 301 -20.13 -11.02 -2.07
C ASP A 301 -20.51 -9.69 -1.42
N ASP A 302 -19.67 -9.16 -0.54
CA ASP A 302 -19.91 -7.89 0.14
C ASP A 302 -19.74 -6.71 -0.83
N ILE A 303 -18.80 -6.76 -1.77
CA ILE A 303 -18.70 -5.75 -2.83
C ILE A 303 -20.02 -5.71 -3.62
N ILE A 304 -20.48 -6.85 -4.13
CA ILE A 304 -21.65 -6.87 -5.03
C ILE A 304 -22.92 -6.43 -4.30
N ASN A 305 -23.10 -6.86 -3.05
CA ASN A 305 -24.34 -6.66 -2.33
C ASN A 305 -24.36 -5.41 -1.43
N GLN A 306 -23.19 -4.89 -1.02
CA GLN A 306 -23.07 -3.83 0.00
C GLN A 306 -22.15 -2.68 -0.43
N PHE A 307 -21.82 -2.53 -1.72
CA PHE A 307 -20.95 -1.45 -2.21
C PHE A 307 -21.40 -0.05 -1.74
N ASP A 308 -22.68 0.27 -1.94
CA ASP A 308 -23.21 1.59 -1.57
C ASP A 308 -23.25 1.75 -0.04
N ASP A 309 -23.58 0.70 0.71
CA ASP A 309 -23.54 0.69 2.19
C ASP A 309 -22.12 0.93 2.73
N LEU A 310 -21.09 0.40 2.05
CA LEU A 310 -19.68 0.64 2.40
C LEU A 310 -19.29 2.10 2.16
N ILE A 311 -19.79 2.73 1.09
CA ILE A 311 -19.58 4.16 0.81
C ILE A 311 -20.27 5.02 1.86
N GLU A 312 -21.53 4.71 2.19
CA GLU A 312 -22.28 5.40 3.24
C GLU A 312 -21.59 5.26 4.60
N PHE A 313 -21.09 4.06 4.91
CA PHE A 313 -20.33 3.82 6.13
C PHE A 313 -19.04 4.66 6.16
N TYR A 314 -18.27 4.69 5.06
CA TYR A 314 -17.08 5.53 4.97
C TYR A 314 -17.42 7.03 5.15
N HIS A 315 -18.50 7.52 4.53
CA HIS A 315 -18.96 8.92 4.72
C HIS A 315 -19.32 9.22 6.17
N HIS A 316 -20.00 8.27 6.84
CA HIS A 316 -20.33 8.38 8.26
C HIS A 316 -19.07 8.48 9.12
N GLU A 317 -18.09 7.61 8.91
CA GLU A 317 -16.82 7.64 9.64
C GLU A 317 -16.03 8.92 9.36
N LEU A 318 -16.08 9.43 8.12
CA LEU A 318 -15.45 10.69 7.75
C LEU A 318 -16.09 11.88 8.48
N ARG A 319 -17.42 11.89 8.60
CA ARG A 319 -18.15 12.88 9.40
C ARG A 319 -17.71 12.84 10.87
N THR A 320 -17.67 11.65 11.45
CA THR A 320 -17.24 11.46 12.84
C THR A 320 -15.80 11.95 13.02
N ALA A 321 -14.90 11.64 12.08
CA ALA A 321 -13.52 12.12 12.12
C ALA A 321 -13.45 13.66 12.06
N PHE A 322 -14.15 14.32 11.12
CA PHE A 322 -14.16 15.79 11.05
C PHE A 322 -14.80 16.45 12.27
N GLN A 323 -15.75 15.81 12.94
CA GLN A 323 -16.29 16.27 14.23
C GLN A 323 -15.23 16.18 15.33
N MET A 324 -14.49 15.08 15.42
CA MET A 324 -13.38 14.93 16.38
C MET A 324 -12.25 15.94 16.17
N LEU A 325 -12.08 16.39 14.92
CA LEU A 325 -11.06 17.38 14.53
C LEU A 325 -11.57 18.82 14.59
N ASP A 326 -12.79 19.08 15.09
CA ASP A 326 -13.43 20.41 15.11
C ASP A 326 -13.47 21.11 13.73
N ASN A 327 -13.61 20.34 12.64
CA ASN A 327 -13.58 20.82 11.25
C ASN A 327 -14.76 20.26 10.42
N SER A 328 -15.95 20.14 11.02
CA SER A 328 -17.14 19.58 10.35
C SER A 328 -17.56 20.30 9.06
N ASN A 329 -17.17 21.56 8.88
CA ASN A 329 -17.44 22.34 7.68
C ASN A 329 -16.65 21.87 6.43
N MET A 330 -15.68 20.97 6.60
CA MET A 330 -14.90 20.37 5.50
C MET A 330 -15.54 19.11 4.91
N LEU A 331 -16.53 18.54 5.58
CA LEU A 331 -17.15 17.30 5.15
C LEU A 331 -17.88 17.51 3.81
N PRO A 332 -17.52 16.81 2.73
CA PRO A 332 -18.29 16.80 1.50
C PRO A 332 -19.65 16.11 1.69
N SER A 333 -20.63 16.44 0.86
CA SER A 333 -21.91 15.72 0.84
C SER A 333 -21.71 14.27 0.36
N LEU A 334 -22.62 13.37 0.75
CA LEU A 334 -22.57 11.99 0.28
C LEU A 334 -22.74 11.94 -1.25
N GLU A 335 -23.59 12.81 -1.78
CA GLU A 335 -23.85 12.95 -3.21
C GLU A 335 -22.59 13.38 -3.97
N THR A 336 -21.79 14.30 -3.41
CA THR A 336 -20.50 14.70 -3.96
C THR A 336 -19.53 13.53 -4.00
N LEU A 337 -19.40 12.78 -2.90
CA LEU A 337 -18.51 11.61 -2.85
C LEU A 337 -18.94 10.54 -3.87
N GLN A 338 -20.24 10.26 -3.97
CA GLN A 338 -20.78 9.28 -4.93
C GLN A 338 -20.54 9.72 -6.39
N ALA A 339 -20.62 11.03 -6.68
CA ALA A 339 -20.30 11.56 -8.00
C ALA A 339 -18.80 11.38 -8.35
N ASP A 340 -17.91 11.68 -7.40
CA ASP A 340 -16.46 11.46 -7.56
C ASP A 340 -16.14 9.98 -7.75
N ILE A 341 -16.73 9.10 -6.95
CA ILE A 341 -16.59 7.64 -7.07
C ILE A 341 -17.02 7.16 -8.46
N LYS A 342 -18.14 7.66 -8.96
CA LYS A 342 -18.64 7.28 -10.28
C LYS A 342 -17.70 7.74 -11.40
N ARG A 343 -17.15 8.97 -11.31
CA ARG A 343 -16.19 9.49 -12.29
C ARG A 343 -14.90 8.66 -12.31
N HIS A 344 -14.44 8.21 -11.15
CA HIS A 344 -13.25 7.37 -11.00
C HIS A 344 -13.53 5.86 -11.12
N GLY A 345 -14.76 5.45 -11.41
CA GLY A 345 -15.16 4.04 -11.42
C GLY A 345 -14.34 3.16 -12.36
N PHE A 346 -13.78 3.73 -13.42
CA PHE A 346 -12.87 3.02 -14.34
C PHE A 346 -11.62 2.46 -13.65
N LEU A 347 -11.18 3.06 -12.54
CA LEU A 347 -10.10 2.51 -11.70
C LEU A 347 -10.40 1.08 -11.26
N ALA A 348 -11.64 0.78 -10.88
CA ALA A 348 -12.04 -0.57 -10.47
C ALA A 348 -11.83 -1.61 -11.58
N ALA A 349 -11.98 -1.20 -12.85
CA ALA A 349 -11.72 -2.06 -13.99
C ALA A 349 -10.22 -2.28 -14.24
N LEU A 350 -9.40 -1.24 -14.04
CA LEU A 350 -7.93 -1.34 -14.17
C LEU A 350 -7.31 -2.29 -13.13
N LEU A 351 -7.89 -2.36 -11.93
CA LEU A 351 -7.42 -3.30 -10.88
C LEU A 351 -7.51 -4.78 -11.31
N MET A 352 -8.37 -5.12 -12.28
CA MET A 352 -8.45 -6.48 -12.83
C MET A 352 -7.21 -6.88 -13.66
N ILE A 353 -6.43 -5.89 -14.13
CA ILE A 353 -5.24 -6.11 -14.97
C ILE A 353 -4.06 -6.58 -14.10
N GLU A 354 -3.83 -5.94 -12.95
CA GLU A 354 -2.59 -6.10 -12.18
C GLU A 354 -2.85 -6.47 -10.70
N ALA A 355 -3.57 -5.65 -9.95
CA ALA A 355 -3.73 -5.83 -8.51
C ALA A 355 -4.46 -7.15 -8.15
N ILE A 356 -5.64 -7.40 -8.74
CA ILE A 356 -6.44 -8.61 -8.47
C ILE A 356 -5.70 -9.92 -8.83
N PRO A 357 -5.00 -10.05 -9.98
CA PRO A 357 -4.23 -11.26 -10.27
C PRO A 357 -3.04 -11.43 -9.33
N MET A 358 -2.33 -10.36 -8.93
CA MET A 358 -1.24 -10.44 -7.95
C MET A 358 -1.72 -11.01 -6.61
N ILE A 359 -2.84 -10.48 -6.08
CA ILE A 359 -3.44 -10.93 -4.81
C ILE A 359 -3.90 -12.39 -4.90
N SER A 360 -4.52 -12.76 -6.01
CA SER A 360 -5.04 -14.12 -6.23
C SER A 360 -3.90 -15.14 -6.33
N TYR A 361 -2.73 -14.73 -6.84
CA TYR A 361 -1.64 -15.65 -7.16
C TYR A 361 -0.63 -15.89 -6.03
N ILE A 362 -0.51 -14.98 -5.05
CA ILE A 362 0.55 -14.99 -4.02
C ILE A 362 0.64 -16.29 -3.18
N LYS A 363 -0.42 -17.12 -3.18
CA LYS A 363 -0.46 -18.42 -2.49
C LYS A 363 -0.28 -19.64 -3.40
N VAL A 364 -0.35 -19.45 -4.71
CA VAL A 364 -0.24 -20.54 -5.70
C VAL A 364 1.17 -20.59 -6.29
N GLY A 365 1.89 -19.46 -6.30
CA GLY A 365 3.28 -19.41 -6.74
C GLY A 365 4.05 -18.25 -6.12
N GLU A 366 5.34 -18.19 -6.45
CA GLU A 366 6.17 -17.02 -6.18
C GLU A 366 5.83 -15.95 -7.22
N LEU A 367 5.34 -14.80 -6.75
CA LEU A 367 5.01 -13.69 -7.64
C LEU A 367 6.31 -13.11 -8.21
N SER A 368 6.37 -12.94 -9.52
CA SER A 368 7.53 -12.35 -10.21
C SER A 368 7.07 -11.20 -11.08
N LEU A 369 7.37 -9.98 -10.66
CA LEU A 369 7.09 -8.77 -11.44
C LEU A 369 7.89 -8.76 -12.75
N GLU A 370 9.10 -9.33 -12.75
CA GLU A 370 9.90 -9.52 -13.95
C GLU A 370 9.16 -10.36 -14.99
N LEU A 371 8.64 -11.53 -14.60
CA LEU A 371 7.86 -12.39 -15.50
C LEU A 371 6.52 -11.75 -15.90
N MET A 372 5.89 -10.97 -15.02
CA MET A 372 4.68 -10.20 -15.38
C MET A 372 4.98 -9.21 -16.52
N SER A 373 6.14 -8.54 -16.46
CA SER A 373 6.57 -7.55 -17.45
C SER A 373 7.13 -8.14 -18.74
N SER A 374 7.70 -9.35 -18.66
CA SER A 374 8.49 -9.94 -19.73
C SER A 374 7.66 -10.19 -21.00
N SER A 375 8.23 -9.83 -22.15
CA SER A 375 7.64 -10.12 -23.46
C SER A 375 8.06 -11.50 -24.01
N GLU A 376 8.91 -12.22 -23.27
CA GLU A 376 9.37 -13.56 -23.64
C GLU A 376 8.29 -14.63 -23.37
N PRO A 377 8.37 -15.81 -24.00
CA PRO A 377 7.38 -16.89 -23.83
C PRO A 377 7.14 -17.30 -22.37
N GLU A 378 8.16 -17.26 -21.52
CA GLU A 378 8.05 -17.56 -20.09
C GLU A 378 7.16 -16.54 -19.37
N GLY A 379 7.24 -15.26 -19.76
CA GLY A 379 6.39 -14.19 -19.23
C GLY A 379 4.94 -14.33 -19.68
N GLU A 380 4.73 -14.71 -20.95
CA GLU A 380 3.38 -15.00 -21.47
C GLU A 380 2.73 -16.18 -20.72
N GLU A 381 3.46 -17.28 -20.54
CA GLU A 381 2.98 -18.43 -19.78
C GLU A 381 2.74 -18.09 -18.30
N PHE A 382 3.57 -17.24 -17.70
CA PHE A 382 3.36 -16.75 -16.34
C PHE A 382 2.06 -15.95 -16.24
N ARG A 383 1.85 -14.97 -17.11
CA ARG A 383 0.60 -14.19 -17.16
C ARG A 383 -0.61 -15.08 -17.43
N ARG A 384 -0.49 -16.06 -18.33
CA ARG A 384 -1.56 -17.02 -18.59
C ARG A 384 -1.95 -17.77 -17.31
N LYS A 385 -0.99 -18.21 -16.48
CA LYS A 385 -1.25 -18.81 -15.16
C LYS A 385 -1.90 -17.85 -14.18
N LEU A 386 -1.54 -16.57 -14.20
CA LEU A 386 -2.19 -15.54 -13.36
C LEU A 386 -3.68 -15.44 -13.70
N TYR A 387 -4.02 -15.23 -14.97
CA TYR A 387 -5.40 -15.00 -15.40
C TYR A 387 -6.26 -16.27 -15.46
N HIS A 388 -5.63 -17.46 -15.42
CA HIS A 388 -6.32 -18.75 -15.28
C HIS A 388 -6.34 -19.29 -13.85
N ASN A 389 -5.87 -18.51 -12.88
CA ASN A 389 -5.98 -18.87 -11.48
C ASN A 389 -7.46 -18.94 -11.07
N GLU A 390 -7.86 -20.01 -10.38
CA GLU A 390 -9.27 -20.24 -10.01
C GLU A 390 -9.85 -19.08 -9.18
N LYS A 391 -9.07 -18.52 -8.24
CA LYS A 391 -9.51 -17.38 -7.42
C LYS A 391 -9.65 -16.10 -8.25
N TYR A 392 -8.74 -15.91 -9.21
CA TYR A 392 -8.84 -14.76 -10.12
C TYR A 392 -10.13 -14.83 -10.94
N ILE A 393 -10.40 -16.00 -11.54
CA ILE A 393 -11.61 -16.26 -12.33
C ILE A 393 -12.85 -16.04 -11.48
N GLU A 394 -12.90 -16.64 -10.28
CA GLU A 394 -14.01 -16.49 -9.34
C GLU A 394 -14.32 -15.02 -9.04
N VAL A 395 -13.29 -14.23 -8.75
CA VAL A 395 -13.45 -12.80 -8.43
C VAL A 395 -13.91 -12.02 -9.67
N VAL A 396 -13.18 -12.13 -10.78
CA VAL A 396 -13.39 -11.27 -11.95
C VAL A 396 -14.70 -11.57 -12.65
N ASP A 397 -15.08 -12.84 -12.80
CA ASP A 397 -16.33 -13.20 -13.47
C ASP A 397 -17.56 -12.71 -12.70
N ARG A 398 -17.44 -12.59 -11.37
CA ARG A 398 -18.47 -12.02 -10.50
C ARG A 398 -18.48 -10.49 -10.50
N LEU A 399 -17.31 -9.86 -10.60
CA LEU A 399 -17.20 -8.40 -10.66
C LEU A 399 -17.61 -7.82 -12.03
N LEU A 400 -17.38 -8.54 -13.13
CA LEU A 400 -17.65 -8.03 -14.48
C LEU A 400 -19.10 -7.53 -14.68
N PRO A 401 -20.16 -8.27 -14.31
CA PRO A 401 -21.53 -7.77 -14.38
C PRO A 401 -21.74 -6.51 -13.54
N PHE A 402 -21.23 -6.50 -12.31
CA PHE A 402 -21.34 -5.36 -11.40
C PHE A 402 -20.68 -4.09 -11.98
N LEU A 403 -19.45 -4.23 -12.52
CA LEU A 403 -18.73 -3.13 -13.16
C LEU A 403 -19.45 -2.66 -14.44
N PHE A 404 -20.01 -3.59 -15.21
CA PHE A 404 -20.76 -3.28 -16.42
C PHE A 404 -22.02 -2.45 -16.11
N GLU A 405 -22.83 -2.88 -15.16
CA GLU A 405 -24.08 -2.21 -14.78
C GLU A 405 -23.84 -0.79 -14.24
N ARG A 406 -22.74 -0.58 -13.51
CA ARG A 406 -22.33 0.75 -13.03
C ARG A 406 -21.63 1.61 -14.08
N GLY A 407 -21.34 1.05 -15.26
CA GLY A 407 -20.61 1.72 -16.33
C GLY A 407 -19.10 1.86 -16.06
N TYR A 408 -18.55 1.15 -15.08
CA TYR A 408 -17.14 1.21 -14.69
C TYR A 408 -16.22 0.52 -15.69
N LEU A 409 -16.74 -0.29 -16.61
CA LEU A 409 -15.96 -0.80 -17.75
C LEU A 409 -15.76 0.23 -18.86
N LYS A 410 -16.41 1.40 -18.80
CA LYS A 410 -16.25 2.45 -19.81
C LYS A 410 -15.05 3.31 -19.45
N CYS A 411 -14.03 3.30 -20.30
CA CYS A 411 -12.97 4.28 -20.27
C CYS A 411 -13.58 5.65 -20.65
N SER A 412 -13.77 6.56 -19.69
CA SER A 412 -14.18 7.93 -20.03
C SER A 412 -13.09 8.56 -20.90
N THR A 413 -13.48 9.25 -21.97
CA THR A 413 -12.57 10.11 -22.73
C THR A 413 -12.62 11.55 -22.23
N ASP A 414 -13.62 11.86 -21.41
CA ASP A 414 -13.90 13.18 -20.89
C ASP A 414 -13.42 13.20 -19.43
N PHE A 415 -12.19 13.68 -19.22
CA PHE A 415 -11.56 13.90 -17.91
C PHE A 415 -11.15 15.35 -17.76
#